data_AF-A0A8C6XTH3-F1
#
_entry.id   AF-A0A8C6XTH3-F1
#
_cell.length_a   1.000
_cell.length_b   1.000
_cell.length_c   1.000
_cell.angle_alpha   90.00
_cell.angle_beta   90.00
_cell.angle_gamma   90.00
#
_symmetry.space_group_name_H-M   'P 1'
#
loop_
_entity.id
_entity.type
_entity.pdbx_description
1 polymer ?
#
loop_
_entity_poly.entity_id
_entity_poly.type
_entity_poly.pdbx_seq_one_letter_code
_entity_poly.pdbx_strand_id
1 'polypeptide(L)'
;MERKMTGRKLIRLSQVQDKLRSANLEEMDWVTFGVIIKKMTPQSTNNGKTFSIWHLNDLRDFSRSVSLFLFGNVHKEHWKTDQGMVVGLLNANQMKPKEGSGEVCLSVDHPQKILILGEAMDLGTCKARKKNGEPCTQMVNQSECEYCHYHIQSEYRKRSSKRADLQSAFSTTRAPKRTAKRNLGLKEKLCQDGFYYGGVSSAAYAASV
;
A
#
# COMPACT_ATOMS: atom_id res chain seq x y z
N MET A 1 15.76 -3.95 -21.61
CA MET A 1 14.36 -4.06 -21.17
C MET A 1 13.41 -4.04 -22.36
N GLU A 2 13.55 -3.07 -23.27
CA GLU A 2 12.70 -2.89 -24.47
C GLU A 2 12.45 -4.18 -25.27
N ARG A 3 13.50 -4.92 -25.65
CA ARG A 3 13.37 -6.22 -26.35
C ARG A 3 12.53 -7.28 -25.61
N LYS A 4 12.52 -7.25 -24.28
CA LYS A 4 11.70 -8.17 -23.45
C LYS A 4 10.25 -7.71 -23.32
N MET A 5 9.94 -6.47 -23.68
CA MET A 5 8.61 -5.87 -23.60
C MET A 5 7.93 -5.75 -24.98
N THR A 6 8.71 -5.74 -26.06
CA THR A 6 8.18 -5.60 -27.42
C THR A 6 7.17 -6.71 -27.71
N GLY A 7 5.95 -6.32 -28.14
CA GLY A 7 4.87 -7.25 -28.45
C GLY A 7 4.13 -7.83 -27.25
N ARG A 8 4.51 -7.46 -26.02
CA ARG A 8 3.88 -7.98 -24.78
C ARG A 8 2.96 -6.98 -24.12
N LYS A 9 1.88 -7.48 -23.55
CA LYS A 9 0.92 -6.67 -22.79
C LYS A 9 1.37 -6.53 -21.34
N LEU A 10 1.60 -5.30 -20.90
CA LEU A 10 1.85 -5.03 -19.49
C LEU A 10 0.53 -5.12 -18.71
N ILE A 11 0.51 -6.00 -17.70
CA ILE A 11 -0.60 -6.16 -16.77
C ILE A 11 -0.10 -5.81 -15.37
N ARG A 12 -0.77 -4.89 -14.70
CA ARG A 12 -0.44 -4.56 -13.31
C ARG A 12 -0.79 -5.73 -12.39
N LEU A 13 0.02 -5.94 -11.35
CA LEU A 13 -0.15 -7.05 -10.43
C LEU A 13 -1.54 -7.03 -9.75
N SER A 14 -2.01 -5.84 -9.39
CA SER A 14 -3.36 -5.56 -8.86
C SER A 14 -4.52 -5.91 -9.80
N GLN A 15 -4.28 -5.99 -11.12
CA GLN A 15 -5.27 -6.33 -12.14
C GLN A 15 -5.20 -7.80 -12.57
N VAL A 16 -4.16 -8.54 -12.18
CA VAL A 16 -3.97 -9.95 -12.58
C VAL A 16 -5.17 -10.78 -12.14
N GLN A 17 -5.67 -10.58 -10.91
CA GLN A 17 -6.84 -11.32 -10.41
C GLN A 17 -8.08 -11.13 -11.30
N ASP A 18 -8.36 -9.89 -11.68
CA ASP A 18 -9.52 -9.55 -12.49
C ASP A 18 -9.36 -10.08 -13.93
N LYS A 19 -8.14 -10.00 -14.48
CA LYS A 19 -7.82 -10.52 -15.81
C LYS A 19 -7.87 -12.04 -15.90
N LEU A 20 -7.43 -12.75 -14.85
CA LEU A 20 -7.56 -14.21 -14.77
C LEU A 20 -9.03 -14.68 -14.78
N ARG A 21 -9.96 -13.86 -14.27
CA ARG A 21 -11.39 -14.18 -14.24
C ARG A 21 -12.11 -13.85 -15.55
N SER A 22 -11.71 -12.76 -16.20
CA SER A 22 -12.43 -12.22 -17.36
C SER A 22 -11.86 -12.62 -18.72
N ALA A 23 -10.60 -13.06 -18.80
CA ALA A 23 -9.93 -13.36 -20.05
C ALA A 23 -9.02 -14.58 -19.93
N ASN A 24 -8.92 -15.38 -20.99
CA ASN A 24 -7.93 -16.44 -21.11
C ASN A 24 -6.53 -15.80 -21.22
N LEU A 25 -5.86 -15.61 -20.08
CA LEU A 25 -4.48 -15.08 -20.04
C LEU A 25 -3.46 -16.01 -20.72
N GLU A 26 -3.85 -17.24 -21.03
CA GLU A 26 -3.04 -18.22 -21.76
C GLU A 26 -2.84 -17.85 -23.24
N GLU A 27 -3.78 -17.12 -23.85
CA GLU A 27 -3.71 -16.71 -25.26
C GLU A 27 -2.95 -15.39 -25.47
N MET A 28 -2.55 -14.73 -24.38
CA MET A 28 -1.93 -13.41 -24.41
C MET A 28 -0.47 -13.50 -23.99
N ASP A 29 0.44 -12.85 -24.73
CA ASP A 29 1.80 -12.63 -24.23
C ASP A 29 1.79 -11.43 -23.28
N TRP A 30 1.93 -11.68 -21.98
CA TRP A 30 1.80 -10.67 -20.93
C TRP A 30 2.99 -10.66 -19.96
N VAL A 31 3.21 -9.48 -19.38
CA VAL A 31 4.26 -9.24 -18.39
C VAL A 31 3.68 -8.46 -17.22
N THR A 32 4.12 -8.81 -16.01
CA THR A 32 3.83 -8.04 -14.81
C THR A 32 5.09 -7.76 -14.00
N PHE A 33 5.01 -6.78 -13.12
CA PHE A 33 6.09 -6.38 -12.22
C PHE A 33 5.60 -6.40 -10.79
N GLY A 34 6.46 -6.85 -9.90
CA GLY A 34 6.22 -6.82 -8.46
C GLY A 34 7.52 -6.83 -7.69
N VAL A 35 7.44 -6.46 -6.43
CA VAL A 35 8.54 -6.49 -5.47
C VAL A 35 8.35 -7.68 -4.55
N ILE A 36 9.42 -8.42 -4.27
CA ILE A 36 9.41 -9.53 -3.32
C ILE A 36 9.26 -8.96 -1.90
N ILE A 37 8.03 -8.99 -1.38
CA ILE A 37 7.70 -8.50 -0.05
C ILE A 37 8.03 -9.52 1.03
N LYS A 38 7.77 -10.80 0.75
CA LYS A 38 7.96 -11.88 1.72
C LYS A 38 8.34 -13.16 0.99
N LYS A 39 9.23 -13.93 1.59
CA LYS A 39 9.67 -15.23 1.09
C LYS A 39 9.33 -16.33 2.08
N MET A 40 8.96 -17.49 1.56
CA MET A 40 8.82 -18.73 2.33
C MET A 40 9.46 -19.88 1.56
N THR A 41 10.10 -20.81 2.26
CA THR A 41 10.75 -21.99 1.67
C THR A 41 10.24 -23.27 2.33
N PRO A 42 8.94 -23.59 2.18
CA PRO A 42 8.38 -24.81 2.75
C PRO A 42 8.92 -26.07 2.03
N GLN A 43 8.81 -27.20 2.73
CA GLN A 43 8.97 -28.51 2.13
C GLN A 43 7.61 -29.05 1.71
N SER A 44 7.53 -29.64 0.52
CA SER A 44 6.31 -30.28 0.03
C SER A 44 5.97 -31.48 0.90
N THR A 45 4.74 -31.52 1.42
CA THR A 45 4.20 -32.66 2.18
C THR A 45 4.12 -33.93 1.34
N ASN A 46 3.79 -33.78 0.05
CA ASN A 46 3.52 -34.94 -0.83
C ASN A 46 4.80 -35.59 -1.36
N ASN A 47 5.82 -34.80 -1.71
CA ASN A 47 7.00 -35.29 -2.44
C ASN A 47 8.33 -35.02 -1.71
N GLY A 48 8.32 -34.38 -0.53
CA GLY A 48 9.52 -33.96 0.20
C GLY A 48 10.37 -32.87 -0.48
N LYS A 49 10.06 -32.51 -1.73
CA LYS A 49 10.81 -31.51 -2.50
C LYS A 49 10.61 -30.11 -1.91
N THR A 50 11.71 -29.38 -1.77
CA THR A 50 11.69 -27.96 -1.37
C THR A 50 11.17 -27.10 -2.52
N PHE A 51 10.39 -26.09 -2.18
CA PHE A 51 9.95 -25.07 -3.12
C PHE A 51 9.95 -23.71 -2.43
N SER A 52 9.91 -22.64 -3.22
CA SER A 52 9.84 -21.28 -2.68
C SER A 52 8.51 -20.65 -3.02
N ILE A 53 7.99 -19.84 -2.10
CA ILE A 53 6.84 -18.98 -2.31
C ILE A 53 7.31 -17.54 -2.13
N TRP A 54 7.07 -16.71 -3.13
CA TRP A 54 7.29 -15.28 -3.07
C TRP A 54 5.94 -14.56 -3.04
N HIS A 55 5.73 -13.73 -2.03
CA HIS A 55 4.63 -12.77 -2.04
C HIS A 55 5.10 -11.51 -2.74
N LEU A 56 4.41 -11.18 -3.82
CA LEU A 56 4.69 -10.05 -4.68
C LEU A 56 3.63 -8.97 -4.51
N ASN A 57 4.07 -7.72 -4.59
CA ASN A 57 3.21 -6.54 -4.62
C ASN A 57 3.78 -5.46 -5.53
N ASP A 58 2.93 -4.60 -6.09
CA ASP A 58 3.34 -3.51 -6.98
C ASP A 58 3.62 -2.17 -6.25
N LEU A 59 3.72 -2.19 -4.91
CA LEU A 59 3.93 -1.04 -4.03
C LEU A 59 2.85 0.04 -4.12
N ARG A 60 1.65 -0.30 -4.59
CA ARG A 60 0.50 0.62 -4.62
C ARG A 60 -0.60 0.14 -3.68
N ASP A 61 -1.12 -1.05 -3.94
CA ASP A 61 -2.19 -1.64 -3.14
C ASP A 61 -1.69 -2.88 -2.41
N PHE A 62 -1.26 -2.69 -1.15
CA PHE A 62 -0.79 -3.78 -0.28
C PHE A 62 -1.90 -4.77 0.11
N SER A 63 -3.18 -4.50 -0.19
CA SER A 63 -4.26 -5.48 -0.02
C SER A 63 -4.31 -6.53 -1.12
N ARG A 64 -3.75 -6.22 -2.29
CA ARG A 64 -3.72 -7.09 -3.47
C ARG A 64 -2.31 -7.64 -3.68
N SER A 65 -2.00 -8.74 -3.00
CA SER A 65 -0.75 -9.48 -3.20
C SER A 65 -0.95 -10.72 -4.06
N VAL A 66 0.09 -11.07 -4.80
CA VAL A 66 0.15 -12.30 -5.61
C VAL A 66 1.20 -13.24 -5.02
N SER A 67 0.84 -14.51 -4.89
CA SER A 67 1.73 -15.55 -4.38
C SER A 67 2.32 -16.33 -5.55
N LEU A 68 3.62 -16.18 -5.79
CA LEU A 68 4.36 -16.89 -6.83
C LEU A 68 5.03 -18.14 -6.24
N PHE A 69 4.73 -19.30 -6.82
CA PHE A 69 5.31 -20.57 -6.48
C PHE A 69 6.46 -20.92 -7.44
N LEU A 70 7.62 -21.19 -6.88
CA LEU A 70 8.84 -21.55 -7.58
C LEU A 70 9.13 -23.03 -7.32
N PHE A 71 9.10 -23.85 -8.37
CA PHE A 71 9.35 -25.27 -8.28
C PHE A 71 10.62 -25.67 -9.06
N GLY A 72 11.20 -26.82 -8.70
CA GLY A 72 12.25 -27.46 -9.48
C GLY A 72 13.44 -26.55 -9.82
N ASN A 73 13.73 -26.37 -11.11
CA ASN A 73 14.86 -25.57 -11.57
C ASN A 73 14.68 -24.08 -11.27
N VAL A 74 13.45 -23.56 -11.33
CA VAL A 74 13.16 -22.16 -11.00
C VAL A 74 13.48 -21.88 -9.52
N HIS A 75 13.11 -22.81 -8.64
CA HIS A 75 13.48 -22.73 -7.23
C HIS A 75 15.00 -22.71 -7.07
N LYS A 76 15.72 -23.68 -7.64
CA LYS A 76 17.17 -23.80 -7.50
C LYS A 76 17.93 -22.54 -7.93
N GLU A 77 17.48 -21.91 -9.01
CA GLU A 77 18.13 -20.71 -9.56
C GLU A 77 17.81 -19.46 -8.74
N HIS A 78 16.54 -19.26 -8.38
CA HIS A 78 16.09 -17.95 -7.87
C HIS A 78 15.88 -17.90 -6.36
N TRP A 79 15.83 -19.01 -5.62
CA TRP A 79 15.42 -18.98 -4.19
C TRP A 79 16.25 -18.07 -3.28
N LYS A 80 17.52 -17.81 -3.62
CA LYS A 80 18.42 -16.94 -2.87
C LYS A 80 18.21 -15.44 -3.13
N THR A 81 17.38 -15.06 -4.11
CA THR A 81 17.08 -13.64 -4.42
C THR A 81 16.56 -12.92 -3.19
N ASP A 82 17.11 -11.74 -2.89
CA ASP A 82 16.79 -11.01 -1.67
C ASP A 82 15.33 -10.51 -1.61
N GLN A 83 14.84 -10.28 -0.39
CA GLN A 83 13.59 -9.54 -0.20
C GLN A 83 13.81 -8.08 -0.57
N GLY A 84 12.78 -7.42 -1.12
CA GLY A 84 12.90 -6.06 -1.65
C GLY A 84 13.36 -5.99 -3.11
N MET A 85 13.66 -7.11 -3.75
CA MET A 85 14.00 -7.13 -5.17
C MET A 85 12.76 -6.95 -6.06
N VAL A 86 12.87 -6.09 -7.07
CA VAL A 86 11.91 -5.92 -8.16
C VAL A 86 12.10 -7.04 -9.16
N VAL A 87 11.01 -7.75 -9.44
CA VAL A 87 10.97 -8.86 -10.39
C VAL A 87 9.90 -8.60 -11.45
N GLY A 88 10.26 -8.88 -12.71
CA GLY A 88 9.36 -9.03 -13.82
C GLY A 88 8.97 -10.49 -13.98
N LEU A 89 7.68 -10.77 -14.13
CA LEU A 89 7.15 -12.08 -14.44
C LEU A 89 6.54 -12.06 -15.82
N LEU A 90 6.87 -13.09 -16.60
CA LEU A 90 6.39 -13.26 -17.96
C LEU A 90 5.55 -14.53 -18.05
N ASN A 91 4.34 -14.44 -18.62
CA ASN A 91 3.47 -15.57 -18.92
C ASN A 91 3.43 -16.63 -17.82
N ALA A 92 3.10 -16.19 -16.60
CA ALA A 92 2.99 -17.07 -15.45
C ALA A 92 1.70 -17.89 -15.51
N ASN A 93 1.76 -19.13 -15.03
CA ASN A 93 0.64 -20.07 -15.06
C ASN A 93 -0.21 -19.91 -13.81
N GLN A 94 -1.52 -19.81 -13.98
CA GLN A 94 -2.47 -19.75 -12.87
C GLN A 94 -2.48 -21.08 -12.11
N MET A 95 -2.41 -21.00 -10.79
CA MET A 95 -2.65 -22.14 -9.91
C MET A 95 -4.01 -22.02 -9.25
N LYS A 96 -4.58 -23.17 -8.88
CA LYS A 96 -5.77 -23.18 -8.03
C LYS A 96 -5.45 -22.46 -6.72
N PRO A 97 -6.27 -21.48 -6.30
CA PRO A 97 -6.09 -20.85 -5.00
C PRO A 97 -6.24 -21.89 -3.89
N LYS A 98 -5.58 -21.65 -2.76
CA LYS A 98 -5.76 -22.50 -1.58
C LYS A 98 -7.20 -22.35 -1.09
N GLU A 99 -7.84 -23.43 -0.67
CA GLU A 99 -9.21 -23.41 -0.19
C GLU A 99 -9.39 -22.33 0.90
N GLY A 100 -10.30 -21.38 0.65
CA GLY A 100 -10.60 -20.27 1.56
C GLY A 100 -9.73 -19.01 1.41
N SER A 101 -8.66 -19.01 0.61
CA SER A 101 -7.90 -17.78 0.33
C SER A 101 -8.32 -17.16 -1.00
N GLY A 102 -8.69 -15.87 -0.98
CA GLY A 102 -8.95 -15.08 -2.18
C GLY A 102 -7.68 -14.62 -2.90
N GLU A 103 -6.52 -15.15 -2.52
CA GLU A 103 -5.21 -14.78 -3.06
C GLU A 103 -4.97 -15.40 -4.43
N VAL A 104 -4.33 -14.64 -5.31
CA VAL A 104 -3.91 -15.16 -6.62
C VAL A 104 -2.63 -15.96 -6.45
N CYS A 105 -2.68 -17.22 -6.88
CA CYS A 105 -1.52 -18.11 -6.92
C CYS A 105 -1.03 -18.25 -8.36
N LEU A 106 0.24 -17.96 -8.60
CA LEU A 106 0.90 -18.13 -9.89
C LEU A 106 2.08 -19.09 -9.78
N SER A 107 2.45 -19.72 -10.88
CA SER A 107 3.69 -20.50 -11.01
C SER A 107 4.39 -20.18 -12.30
N VAL A 108 5.67 -20.53 -12.37
CA VAL A 108 6.45 -20.47 -13.61
C VAL A 108 7.10 -21.82 -13.87
N ASP A 109 7.15 -22.17 -15.15
CA ASP A 109 7.75 -23.40 -15.69
C ASP A 109 9.25 -23.23 -15.98
N HIS A 110 9.68 -22.03 -16.39
CA HIS A 110 11.06 -21.76 -16.82
C HIS A 110 11.71 -20.59 -16.05
N PRO A 111 12.97 -20.70 -15.61
CA PRO A 111 13.65 -19.63 -14.86
C PRO A 111 13.74 -18.30 -15.61
N GLN A 112 13.88 -18.34 -16.94
CA GLN A 112 13.96 -17.12 -17.78
C GLN A 112 12.66 -16.30 -17.83
N LYS A 113 11.52 -16.88 -17.38
CA LYS A 113 10.26 -16.15 -17.20
C LYS A 113 10.26 -15.26 -15.95
N ILE A 114 11.31 -15.34 -15.14
CA ILE A 114 11.60 -14.40 -14.06
C ILE A 114 12.73 -13.49 -14.52
N LEU A 115 12.50 -12.19 -14.40
CA LEU A 115 13.49 -11.16 -14.68
C LEU A 115 13.75 -10.36 -13.41
N ILE A 116 14.91 -10.51 -12.81
CA ILE A 116 15.33 -9.66 -11.69
C ILE A 116 15.78 -8.31 -12.26
N LEU A 117 15.18 -7.22 -11.78
CA LEU A 117 15.46 -5.87 -12.26
C LEU A 117 16.42 -5.09 -11.35
N GLY A 118 16.30 -5.27 -10.03
CA GLY A 118 17.09 -4.54 -9.04
C GLY A 118 16.39 -4.42 -7.70
N GLU A 119 16.88 -3.57 -6.82
CA GLU A 119 16.30 -3.33 -5.50
C GLU A 119 15.23 -2.22 -5.53
N ALA A 120 14.15 -2.41 -4.78
CA ALA A 120 13.09 -1.42 -4.65
C ALA A 120 13.45 -0.35 -3.61
N MET A 121 14.06 0.75 -4.06
CA MET A 121 14.46 1.87 -3.18
C MET A 121 13.30 2.49 -2.39
N ASP A 122 12.10 2.44 -2.95
CA ASP A 122 10.91 3.03 -2.34
C ASP A 122 10.21 2.09 -1.34
N LEU A 123 10.62 0.83 -1.24
CA LEU A 123 10.04 -0.09 -0.26
C LEU A 123 10.51 0.31 1.15
N GLY A 124 9.56 0.73 2.00
CA GLY A 124 9.85 1.16 3.36
C GLY A 124 8.88 0.63 4.39
N THR A 125 9.09 1.04 5.63
CA THR A 125 8.18 0.83 6.75
C THR A 125 7.53 2.16 7.15
N CYS A 126 6.30 2.06 7.65
CA CYS A 126 5.51 3.21 8.07
C CYS A 126 6.22 4.00 9.19
N LYS A 127 6.40 5.32 8.99
CA LYS A 127 7.09 6.21 9.96
C LYS A 127 6.30 6.47 11.26
N ALA A 128 5.04 6.05 11.34
CA ALA A 128 4.22 6.26 12.52
C ALA A 128 4.54 5.30 13.66
N ARG A 129 4.08 5.65 14.87
CA ARG A 129 4.13 4.79 16.05
C ARG A 129 2.75 4.25 16.35
N LYS A 130 2.70 2.98 16.76
CA LYS A 130 1.52 2.34 17.32
C LYS A 130 1.13 3.01 18.65
N LYS A 131 -0.08 2.75 19.13
CA LYS A 131 -0.57 3.27 20.42
C LYS A 131 0.26 2.83 21.63
N ASN A 132 0.95 1.69 21.53
CA ASN A 132 1.86 1.18 22.56
C ASN A 132 3.25 1.85 22.52
N GLY A 133 3.50 2.79 21.62
CA GLY A 133 4.78 3.51 21.48
C GLY A 133 5.79 2.86 20.52
N GLU A 134 5.57 1.60 20.12
CA GLU A 134 6.42 0.89 19.16
C GLU A 134 6.33 1.47 17.74
N PRO A 135 7.40 1.36 16.94
CA PRO A 135 7.34 1.71 15.51
C PRO A 135 6.33 0.82 14.77
N CYS A 136 5.65 1.39 13.78
CA CYS A 136 4.79 0.63 12.89
C CYS A 136 5.63 -0.25 11.97
N THR A 137 5.27 -1.52 11.86
CA THR A 137 5.96 -2.51 11.02
C THR A 137 5.31 -2.69 9.65
N GLN A 138 4.27 -1.91 9.35
CA GLN A 138 3.55 -2.03 8.08
C GLN A 138 4.40 -1.46 6.95
N MET A 139 4.49 -2.19 5.84
CA MET A 139 5.18 -1.73 4.64
C MET A 139 4.44 -0.59 3.95
N VAL A 140 5.21 0.31 3.35
CA VAL A 140 4.73 1.48 2.63
C VAL A 140 5.62 1.74 1.42
N ASN A 141 5.08 2.47 0.46
CA ASN A 141 5.84 3.04 -0.63
C ASN A 141 6.27 4.45 -0.24
N GLN A 142 7.56 4.65 0.02
CA GLN A 142 8.10 5.92 0.52
C GLN A 142 7.94 7.08 -0.48
N SER A 143 7.90 6.80 -1.79
CA SER A 143 7.74 7.85 -2.81
C SER A 143 6.30 8.35 -2.91
N GLU A 144 5.30 7.50 -2.61
CA GLU A 144 3.88 7.89 -2.58
C GLU A 144 3.42 8.36 -1.19
N CYS A 145 3.69 7.58 -0.14
CA CYS A 145 3.28 7.90 1.21
C CYS A 145 4.15 7.22 2.28
N GLU A 146 4.69 8.02 3.20
CA GLU A 146 5.51 7.54 4.32
C GLU A 146 4.71 6.81 5.43
N TYR A 147 3.38 6.77 5.31
CA TYR A 147 2.48 6.20 6.31
C TYR A 147 1.55 5.15 5.69
N CYS A 148 1.27 4.09 6.45
CA CYS A 148 0.37 3.04 6.02
C CYS A 148 -1.10 3.49 6.06
N HIS A 149 -1.97 2.72 5.41
CA HIS A 149 -3.41 2.98 5.35
C HIS A 149 -4.07 3.22 6.72
N TYR A 150 -3.59 2.57 7.77
CA TYR A 150 -4.10 2.77 9.14
C TYR A 150 -3.70 4.13 9.75
N HIS A 151 -2.48 4.59 9.49
CA HIS A 151 -1.94 5.80 10.12
C HIS A 151 -2.10 7.06 9.26
N ILE A 152 -2.36 6.92 7.96
CA ILE A 152 -2.49 8.05 7.04
C ILE A 152 -3.56 9.05 7.49
N GLN A 153 -4.71 8.57 7.98
CA GLN A 153 -5.80 9.45 8.42
C GLN A 153 -5.41 10.25 9.67
N SER A 154 -4.72 9.62 10.64
CA SER A 154 -4.29 10.32 11.85
C SER A 154 -3.20 11.35 11.55
N GLU A 155 -2.26 11.02 10.66
CA GLU A 155 -1.20 11.93 10.26
C GLU A 155 -1.70 13.07 9.39
N TYR A 156 -2.67 12.80 8.51
CA TYR A 156 -3.32 13.84 7.73
C TYR A 156 -4.04 14.85 8.63
N ARG A 157 -4.75 14.40 9.68
CA ARG A 157 -5.37 15.29 10.68
C ARG A 157 -4.35 16.11 11.48
N LYS A 158 -3.22 15.51 11.87
CA LYS A 158 -2.14 16.22 12.59
C LYS A 158 -1.43 17.26 11.70
N ARG A 159 -1.28 16.97 10.40
CA ARG A 159 -0.67 17.89 9.43
C ARG A 159 -1.65 18.99 9.04
N SER A 160 -2.93 18.68 8.88
CA SER A 160 -3.96 19.68 8.55
C SER A 160 -4.22 20.66 9.69
N SER A 161 -4.14 20.22 10.95
CA SER A 161 -4.30 21.13 12.10
C SER A 161 -3.22 22.22 12.18
N LYS A 162 -2.08 22.04 11.52
CA LYS A 162 -1.01 23.05 11.44
C LYS A 162 -1.21 24.04 10.28
N ARG A 163 -2.18 23.83 9.41
CA ARG A 163 -2.45 24.67 8.22
C ARG A 163 -3.90 25.14 8.24
N ALA A 164 -4.13 26.42 8.53
CA ALA A 164 -5.48 26.99 8.67
C ALA A 164 -6.39 26.69 7.47
N ASP A 165 -5.85 26.75 6.24
CA ASP A 165 -6.60 26.51 5.00
C ASP A 165 -7.18 25.08 4.89
N LEU A 166 -6.56 24.11 5.56
CA LEU A 166 -6.97 22.69 5.53
C LEU A 166 -7.82 22.29 6.77
N GLN A 167 -7.98 23.18 7.74
CA GLN A 167 -8.77 22.90 8.94
C GLN A 167 -10.28 22.89 8.65
N SER A 168 -10.74 23.70 7.69
CA SER A 168 -12.16 23.84 7.33
C SER A 168 -12.76 22.53 6.80
N ALA A 169 -12.02 21.78 5.99
CA ALA A 169 -12.45 20.51 5.38
C ALA A 169 -12.73 19.38 6.40
N PHE A 170 -12.21 19.49 7.62
CA PHE A 170 -12.38 18.49 8.68
C PHE A 170 -13.48 18.79 9.69
N SER A 171 -14.02 20.00 9.67
CA SER A 171 -15.07 20.42 10.60
C SER A 171 -16.47 19.94 10.20
N THR A 172 -16.67 19.50 8.95
CA THR A 172 -18.02 19.25 8.40
C THR A 172 -18.69 17.95 8.89
N THR A 173 -18.02 17.06 9.63
CA THR A 173 -18.63 15.80 10.13
C THR A 173 -18.64 15.63 11.64
N ARG A 174 -18.13 16.60 12.40
CA ARG A 174 -18.40 16.68 13.84
C ARG A 174 -18.76 18.12 14.16
N ALA A 175 -20.05 18.41 14.08
CA ALA A 175 -20.61 19.48 14.89
C ALA A 175 -20.04 19.32 16.31
N PRO A 176 -19.42 20.35 16.91
CA PRO A 176 -18.91 20.24 18.26
C PRO A 176 -20.06 19.73 19.11
N LYS A 177 -19.86 18.60 19.80
CA LYS A 177 -20.84 18.13 20.78
C LYS A 177 -21.09 19.32 21.68
N ARG A 178 -22.28 19.92 21.59
CA ARG A 178 -22.76 20.94 22.53
C ARG A 178 -22.66 20.26 23.89
N THR A 179 -21.55 20.47 24.58
CA THR A 179 -21.49 20.25 26.01
C THR A 179 -22.63 21.10 26.54
N ALA A 180 -23.54 20.44 27.25
CA ALA A 180 -24.66 21.08 27.90
C ALA A 180 -24.12 22.08 28.94
N LYS A 181 -23.71 23.26 28.47
CA LYS A 181 -23.40 24.40 29.31
C LYS A 181 -24.46 25.45 29.00
N ARG A 182 -25.22 25.72 30.07
CA ARG A 182 -26.22 26.76 30.35
C ARG A 182 -26.41 27.81 29.26
N ASN A 183 -27.68 28.18 29.08
CA ASN A 183 -28.18 29.31 28.29
C ASN A 183 -27.35 30.60 28.47
N LEU A 184 -26.22 30.69 27.77
CA LEU A 184 -25.44 31.91 27.63
C LEU A 184 -26.00 32.69 26.45
N GLY A 185 -26.17 34.00 26.64
CA GLY A 185 -26.74 34.90 25.64
C GLY A 185 -25.87 34.96 24.38
N LEU A 186 -26.46 35.41 23.26
CA LEU A 186 -25.77 35.52 21.97
C LEU A 186 -24.44 36.31 22.07
N LYS A 187 -24.43 37.33 22.93
CA LYS A 187 -23.28 38.18 23.22
C LYS A 187 -22.11 37.42 23.88
N GLU A 188 -22.39 36.50 24.80
CA GLU A 188 -21.34 35.70 25.46
C GLU A 188 -20.77 34.61 24.55
N LYS A 189 -21.57 34.08 23.62
CA LYS A 189 -21.10 33.11 22.62
C LYS A 189 -20.16 33.74 21.59
N LEU A 190 -20.35 35.01 21.27
CA LEU A 190 -19.52 35.75 20.31
C LEU A 190 -18.20 36.24 20.93
N CYS A 191 -18.14 36.39 22.26
CA CYS A 191 -16.99 36.97 22.96
C CYS A 191 -16.06 35.96 23.64
N GLN A 192 -16.37 34.66 23.65
CA GLN A 192 -15.57 33.67 24.40
C GLN A 192 -14.31 33.20 23.67
N ASP A 193 -14.40 33.00 22.35
CA ASP A 193 -13.26 32.54 21.54
C ASP A 193 -13.05 33.59 20.45
N GLY A 194 -12.13 34.52 20.67
CA GLY A 194 -11.86 35.63 19.75
C GLY A 194 -11.88 35.18 18.29
N PHE A 195 -12.72 35.82 17.48
CA PHE A 195 -12.86 35.44 16.08
C PHE A 195 -11.69 35.99 15.27
N TYR A 196 -11.25 35.24 14.28
CA TYR A 196 -10.21 35.66 13.34
C TYR A 196 -10.87 36.13 12.05
N TYR A 197 -10.65 37.39 11.67
CA TYR A 197 -11.13 37.95 10.41
C TYR A 197 -9.99 38.74 9.76
N GLY A 198 -9.74 38.52 8.47
CA GLY A 198 -8.68 39.23 7.74
C GLY A 198 -7.25 38.95 8.24
N GLY A 199 -7.00 37.80 8.88
CA GLY A 199 -5.67 37.43 9.39
C GLY A 199 -5.31 38.04 10.76
N VAL A 200 -6.23 38.78 11.40
CA VAL A 200 -6.04 39.38 12.72
C VAL A 200 -7.08 38.82 13.70
N SER A 201 -6.68 38.61 14.95
CA SER A 201 -7.61 38.19 16.00
C SER A 201 -8.45 39.40 16.45
N SER A 202 -9.70 39.15 16.84
CA SER A 202 -10.57 40.19 17.39
C SER A 202 -9.98 40.90 18.60
N ALA A 203 -9.15 40.20 19.40
CA ALA A 203 -8.42 40.78 20.53
C ALA A 203 -7.29 41.73 20.07
N ALA A 204 -6.53 41.34 19.04
CA ALA A 204 -5.47 42.19 18.48
C ALA A 204 -6.05 43.44 17.81
N TYR A 205 -7.19 43.31 17.13
CA TYR A 205 -7.88 44.45 16.51
C TYR A 205 -8.43 45.42 17.57
N ALA A 206 -9.06 44.92 18.63
CA ALA A 206 -9.59 45.75 19.72
C ALA A 206 -8.49 46.51 20.49
N ALA A 207 -7.26 45.99 20.53
CA ALA A 207 -6.11 46.65 21.13
C ALA A 207 -5.42 47.69 20.21
N SER A 208 -5.82 47.74 18.93
CA SER A 208 -5.26 48.66 17.92
C SER A 208 -6.11 49.91 17.66
N VAL A 209 -7.25 50.03 18.36
CA VAL A 209 -8.15 51.20 18.33
C VAL A 209 -7.92 52.06 19.56
#